data_AF-A0A2I0QXU2-F1
#
_entry.id   AF-A0A2I0QXU2-F1
#
_cell.length_a   1.000
_cell.length_b   1.000
_cell.length_c   1.000
_cell.angle_alpha   90.00
_cell.angle_beta   90.00
_cell.angle_gamma   90.00
#
_symmetry.space_group_name_H-M   'P 1'
#
loop_
_entity.id
_entity.type
_entity.pdbx_description
1 polymer ?
#
loop_
_entity_poly.entity_id
_entity_poly.type
_entity_poly.pdbx_seq_one_letter_code
_entity_poly.pdbx_strand_id
1 'polypeptide(L)'
;MRYLVVLLASLMLILAACGGGDDSNETEENNEETEQTDGNSGESEEDSEQDNEESTEEDTEETNEDSASGTDEQVVTAVQDYSDAMEQFQDEQVDGSTVQDMESREEVAEWFQENAPVTEKFATQISEDFFKEDGGELTWAELDYSVTFDAEEHKAYQVTESNFLVSFQIAGDAEENRGHYNYNVVDQEGEWLVNEFDFGYLDGEHPDDQEEEEQAEESSEDSEEDSDDEE
;
A
#
# COMPACT_ATOMS: atom_id res chain seq x y z
N MET A 1 35.68 12.87 31.66
CA MET A 1 35.69 13.91 30.59
C MET A 1 37.07 14.11 29.94
N ARG A 2 37.87 13.06 29.66
CA ARG A 2 39.11 13.18 28.86
C ARG A 2 39.19 12.18 27.70
N TYR A 3 38.29 11.20 27.68
CA TYR A 3 38.22 10.17 26.63
C TYR A 3 37.22 10.52 25.51
N LEU A 4 36.31 11.47 25.76
CA LEU A 4 35.29 11.91 24.80
C LEU A 4 35.84 12.84 23.69
N VAL A 5 37.00 13.47 23.92
CA VAL A 5 37.63 14.38 22.93
C VAL A 5 38.50 13.61 21.92
N VAL A 6 38.93 12.38 22.25
CA VAL A 6 39.82 11.59 21.39
C VAL A 6 39.04 10.80 20.33
N LEU A 7 37.78 10.44 20.60
CA LEU A 7 36.95 9.63 19.70
C LEU A 7 36.33 10.46 18.55
N LEU A 8 36.18 11.77 18.74
CA LEU A 8 35.62 12.68 17.74
C LEU A 8 36.64 13.10 16.65
N ALA A 9 37.94 12.81 16.85
CA ALA A 9 39.00 13.15 15.90
C ALA A 9 39.27 12.06 14.84
N SER A 10 38.77 10.84 15.03
CA SER A 10 39.00 9.72 14.08
C SER A 10 37.98 9.62 12.95
N LEU A 11 36.85 10.34 13.02
CA LEU A 11 35.78 10.23 12.01
C LEU A 11 35.97 11.15 10.78
N MET A 12 36.88 12.13 10.83
CA MET A 12 37.08 13.09 9.72
C MET A 12 38.10 12.65 8.65
N LEU A 13 38.64 11.42 8.71
CA LEU A 13 39.74 11.00 7.82
C LEU A 13 39.30 10.18 6.57
N ILE A 14 38.01 9.94 6.34
CA ILE A 14 37.57 9.02 5.27
C ILE A 14 37.11 9.73 3.97
N LEU A 15 37.03 11.07 3.92
CA LEU A 15 36.47 11.80 2.77
C LEU A 15 37.47 12.38 1.75
N ALA A 16 38.75 11.98 1.77
CA ALA A 16 39.79 12.55 0.88
C ALA A 16 40.38 11.57 -0.14
N ALA A 17 39.61 10.58 -0.63
CA ALA A 17 40.10 9.62 -1.63
C ALA A 17 39.05 9.28 -2.70
N CYS A 18 38.47 10.28 -3.36
CA CYS A 18 37.99 10.11 -4.74
C CYS A 18 37.86 11.50 -5.40
N GLY A 19 38.97 12.01 -5.95
CA GLY A 19 38.97 13.29 -6.62
C GLY A 19 40.26 13.55 -7.40
N GLY A 20 40.19 13.34 -8.72
CA GLY A 20 41.15 13.81 -9.74
C GLY A 20 41.93 12.66 -10.39
N GLY A 21 41.96 12.48 -11.72
CA GLY A 21 41.49 13.29 -12.85
C GLY A 21 42.28 12.90 -14.11
N ASP A 22 41.87 13.48 -15.24
CA ASP A 22 42.59 13.69 -16.53
C ASP A 22 42.34 12.76 -17.75
N ASP A 23 41.59 13.36 -18.70
CA ASP A 23 41.89 13.57 -20.13
C ASP A 23 41.82 12.44 -21.16
N SER A 24 40.88 12.59 -22.12
CA SER A 24 41.18 12.92 -23.53
C SER A 24 39.91 13.10 -24.38
N ASN A 25 39.74 14.30 -24.97
CA ASN A 25 39.40 14.61 -26.38
C ASN A 25 38.44 13.64 -27.13
N GLU A 26 37.33 14.04 -27.76
CA GLU A 26 37.26 14.97 -28.91
C GLU A 26 35.84 15.54 -29.09
N THR A 27 35.80 16.83 -29.42
CA THR A 27 34.68 17.56 -30.01
C THR A 27 34.64 17.32 -31.51
N GLU A 28 33.47 17.03 -32.08
CA GLU A 28 33.11 17.47 -33.44
C GLU A 28 31.66 17.99 -33.48
N GLU A 29 31.53 19.28 -33.83
CA GLU A 29 30.32 19.92 -34.32
C GLU A 29 30.18 19.73 -35.85
N ASN A 30 28.95 19.45 -36.32
CA ASN A 30 28.24 20.05 -37.47
C ASN A 30 26.98 19.19 -37.73
N ASN A 31 25.76 19.67 -37.53
CA ASN A 31 25.00 20.67 -38.29
C ASN A 31 24.59 20.21 -39.72
N GLU A 32 23.32 20.50 -40.02
CA GLU A 32 22.58 20.56 -41.31
C GLU A 32 21.46 19.54 -41.57
N GLU A 33 20.24 20.11 -41.54
CA GLU A 33 19.12 20.06 -42.51
C GLU A 33 18.57 18.70 -42.98
N THR A 34 17.30 18.41 -42.65
CA THR A 34 16.06 18.68 -43.44
C THR A 34 15.80 17.61 -44.51
N GLU A 35 14.67 16.89 -44.41
CA GLU A 35 13.69 16.77 -45.50
C GLU A 35 12.39 16.07 -45.02
N GLN A 36 11.28 16.79 -45.18
CA GLN A 36 9.92 16.24 -45.27
C GLN A 36 9.79 15.36 -46.53
N THR A 37 8.93 14.33 -46.53
CA THR A 37 8.04 14.04 -47.66
C THR A 37 6.84 13.19 -47.21
N ASP A 38 5.66 13.71 -47.53
CA ASP A 38 4.30 13.14 -47.48
C ASP A 38 4.10 11.80 -48.21
N GLY A 39 3.07 11.06 -47.78
CA GLY A 39 1.95 10.78 -48.70
C GLY A 39 1.65 9.33 -49.12
N ASN A 40 0.59 8.80 -48.51
CA ASN A 40 -0.65 8.36 -49.18
C ASN A 40 -0.81 6.95 -49.80
N SER A 41 -1.95 6.35 -49.42
CA SER A 41 -2.89 5.50 -50.18
C SER A 41 -2.74 3.98 -50.25
N GLY A 42 -3.84 3.29 -49.87
CA GLY A 42 -4.42 2.23 -50.68
C GLY A 42 -5.03 1.04 -49.94
N GLU A 43 -6.36 1.05 -49.80
CA GLU A 43 -7.25 -0.11 -49.62
C GLU A 43 -6.91 -1.32 -50.52
N SER A 44 -7.13 -2.54 -50.02
CA SER A 44 -8.09 -3.48 -50.65
C SER A 44 -8.33 -4.74 -49.80
N GLU A 45 -9.61 -5.11 -49.75
CA GLU A 45 -10.29 -6.25 -49.12
C GLU A 45 -10.02 -7.61 -49.81
N GLU A 46 -10.27 -8.71 -49.08
CA GLU A 46 -10.82 -10.04 -49.51
C GLU A 46 -10.63 -10.99 -48.29
N ASP A 47 -11.61 -11.17 -47.40
CA ASP A 47 -12.78 -12.06 -47.47
C ASP A 47 -12.50 -13.53 -47.85
N SER A 48 -12.79 -14.43 -46.91
CA SER A 48 -13.07 -15.86 -47.12
C SER A 48 -13.66 -16.44 -45.83
N GLU A 49 -14.99 -16.42 -45.75
CA GLU A 49 -15.82 -17.24 -44.87
C GLU A 49 -15.65 -18.75 -45.21
N GLN A 50 -15.56 -19.62 -44.19
CA GLN A 50 -16.35 -20.88 -44.16
C GLN A 50 -16.32 -21.59 -42.79
N ASP A 51 -17.52 -21.76 -42.23
CA ASP A 51 -17.96 -22.66 -41.16
C ASP A 51 -17.52 -24.14 -41.33
N ASN A 52 -17.16 -24.85 -40.26
CA ASN A 52 -18.08 -25.71 -39.46
C ASN A 52 -17.34 -26.82 -38.67
N GLU A 53 -17.70 -26.95 -37.39
CA GLU A 53 -17.72 -28.13 -36.47
C GLU A 53 -16.67 -29.26 -36.55
N GLU A 54 -15.96 -29.54 -35.44
CA GLU A 54 -15.99 -30.82 -34.68
C GLU A 54 -15.08 -30.75 -33.41
N SER A 55 -15.60 -31.24 -32.27
CA SER A 55 -14.96 -31.32 -30.95
C SER A 55 -13.61 -32.05 -30.92
N THR A 56 -12.67 -31.59 -30.10
CA THR A 56 -11.78 -32.47 -29.32
C THR A 56 -11.36 -31.74 -28.04
N GLU A 57 -11.69 -32.36 -26.91
CA GLU A 57 -11.18 -32.07 -25.56
C GLU A 57 -9.65 -32.27 -25.58
N GLU A 58 -8.86 -31.34 -25.06
CA GLU A 58 -7.60 -31.64 -24.37
C GLU A 58 -6.96 -30.36 -23.77
N ASP A 59 -6.69 -30.46 -22.46
CA ASP A 59 -5.72 -29.71 -21.66
C ASP A 59 -5.73 -28.18 -21.71
N THR A 60 -6.59 -27.58 -20.89
CA THR A 60 -6.20 -26.35 -20.20
C THR A 60 -5.22 -26.77 -19.10
N GLU A 61 -3.93 -26.66 -19.40
CA GLU A 61 -2.84 -26.92 -18.45
C GLU A 61 -3.06 -26.11 -17.16
N GLU A 62 -3.47 -26.83 -16.13
CA GLU A 62 -3.28 -26.53 -14.71
C GLU A 62 -1.80 -26.15 -14.51
N THR A 63 -1.50 -24.85 -14.58
CA THR A 63 -0.13 -24.38 -14.48
C THR A 63 0.14 -23.94 -13.04
N ASN A 64 0.80 -24.85 -12.31
CA ASN A 64 1.58 -24.67 -11.08
C ASN A 64 0.83 -24.49 -9.74
N GLU A 65 0.33 -25.59 -9.17
CA GLU A 65 -0.07 -25.67 -7.75
C GLU A 65 0.93 -26.42 -6.84
N ASP A 66 2.14 -26.81 -7.30
CA ASP A 66 2.94 -27.81 -6.56
C ASP A 66 4.36 -27.41 -6.14
N SER A 67 4.67 -26.11 -6.06
CA SER A 67 5.92 -25.65 -5.43
C SER A 67 5.81 -24.42 -4.52
N ALA A 68 4.58 -23.90 -4.30
CA ALA A 68 4.31 -22.64 -3.58
C ALA A 68 4.03 -22.81 -2.07
N SER A 69 3.62 -24.01 -1.63
CA SER A 69 3.11 -24.21 -0.26
C SER A 69 4.05 -23.79 0.87
N GLY A 70 5.38 -23.86 0.69
CA GLY A 70 6.33 -23.46 1.73
C GLY A 70 6.62 -21.95 1.77
N THR A 71 6.61 -21.28 0.62
CA THR A 71 6.82 -19.83 0.55
C THR A 71 5.58 -19.09 1.04
N ASP A 72 4.39 -19.58 0.68
CA ASP A 72 3.12 -19.00 1.10
C ASP A 72 3.00 -19.03 2.64
N GLU A 73 3.38 -20.15 3.28
CA GLU A 73 3.41 -20.26 4.75
C GLU A 73 4.37 -19.23 5.40
N GLN A 74 5.54 -18.99 4.80
CA GLN A 74 6.49 -17.99 5.33
C GLN A 74 5.97 -16.56 5.16
N VAL A 75 5.33 -16.26 4.03
CA VAL A 75 4.72 -14.96 3.74
C VAL A 75 3.60 -14.67 4.73
N VAL A 76 2.71 -15.64 4.97
CA VAL A 76 1.60 -15.48 5.92
C VAL A 76 2.12 -15.37 7.35
N THR A 77 3.14 -16.15 7.71
CA THR A 77 3.81 -16.03 9.02
C THR A 77 4.34 -14.61 9.24
N ALA A 78 4.95 -13.97 8.23
CA ALA A 78 5.43 -12.59 8.38
C ALA A 78 4.30 -11.60 8.69
N VAL A 79 3.11 -11.78 8.10
CA VAL A 79 1.94 -10.93 8.40
C VAL A 79 1.41 -11.21 9.81
N GLN A 80 1.40 -12.46 10.25
CA GLN A 80 1.01 -12.85 11.62
C GLN A 80 1.99 -12.29 12.66
N ASP A 81 3.29 -12.43 12.45
CA ASP A 81 4.32 -11.90 13.34
C ASP A 81 4.26 -10.36 13.42
N TYR A 82 3.96 -9.68 12.31
CA TYR A 82 3.65 -8.24 12.34
C TYR A 82 2.41 -7.93 13.19
N SER A 83 1.34 -8.72 13.06
CA SER A 83 0.12 -8.56 13.84
C SER A 83 0.39 -8.74 15.34
N ASP A 84 1.13 -9.79 15.72
CA ASP A 84 1.52 -10.06 17.10
C ASP A 84 2.35 -8.89 17.68
N ALA A 85 3.27 -8.32 16.89
CA ALA A 85 4.05 -7.16 17.31
C ALA A 85 3.17 -5.90 17.48
N MET A 86 2.16 -5.72 16.62
CA MET A 86 1.20 -4.63 16.73
C MET A 86 0.34 -4.75 17.99
N GLU A 87 -0.15 -5.94 18.30
CA GLU A 87 -0.89 -6.23 19.55
C GLU A 87 0.00 -6.01 20.77
N GLN A 88 1.24 -6.51 20.73
CA GLN A 88 2.21 -6.29 21.80
C GLN A 88 2.46 -4.79 22.04
N PHE A 89 2.62 -4.01 20.96
CA PHE A 89 2.80 -2.58 21.07
C PHE A 89 1.60 -1.92 21.76
N GLN A 90 0.38 -2.24 21.34
CA GLN A 90 -0.83 -1.68 21.94
C GLN A 90 -0.94 -2.05 23.43
N ASP A 91 -0.66 -3.30 23.79
CA ASP A 91 -0.78 -3.79 25.17
C ASP A 91 0.30 -3.23 26.11
N GLU A 92 1.54 -3.08 25.61
CA GLU A 92 2.70 -2.72 26.45
C GLU A 92 3.03 -1.23 26.41
N GLN A 93 2.81 -0.57 25.26
CA GLN A 93 3.24 0.80 25.01
C GLN A 93 2.09 1.80 24.98
N VAL A 94 0.82 1.38 25.01
CA VAL A 94 -0.32 2.30 24.97
C VAL A 94 -1.17 2.19 26.24
N ASP A 95 -1.30 3.29 26.98
CA ASP A 95 -2.25 3.40 28.11
C ASP A 95 -3.44 4.27 27.69
N GLY A 96 -4.58 3.63 27.43
CA GLY A 96 -5.74 4.27 26.82
C GLY A 96 -5.44 4.66 25.38
N SER A 97 -5.20 5.95 25.13
CA SER A 97 -4.82 6.46 23.81
C SER A 97 -3.40 7.05 23.79
N THR A 98 -2.68 7.04 24.90
CA THR A 98 -1.38 7.73 25.01
C THR A 98 -0.24 6.71 24.94
N VAL A 99 0.70 6.94 24.02
CA VAL A 99 1.91 6.12 23.92
C VAL A 99 2.84 6.44 25.09
N GLN A 100 3.33 5.39 25.75
CA GLN A 100 4.23 5.44 26.89
C GLN A 100 5.66 5.20 26.44
N ASP A 101 6.62 5.70 27.22
CA ASP A 101 8.06 5.41 27.08
C ASP A 101 8.69 5.69 25.69
N MET A 102 7.99 6.43 24.82
CA MET A 102 8.47 6.94 23.54
C MET A 102 8.15 8.43 23.41
N GLU A 103 9.13 9.20 22.94
CA GLU A 103 9.08 10.66 22.84
C GLU A 103 8.75 11.14 21.41
N SER A 104 8.86 10.30 20.38
CA SER A 104 8.64 10.69 18.99
C SER A 104 8.17 9.56 18.07
N ARG A 105 7.57 9.92 16.93
CA ARG A 105 7.20 8.95 15.88
C ARG A 105 8.41 8.20 15.31
N GLU A 106 9.61 8.78 15.38
CA GLU A 106 10.86 8.13 14.98
C GLU A 106 11.17 6.95 15.91
N GLU A 107 11.02 7.11 17.22
CA GLU A 107 11.21 6.02 18.20
C GLU A 107 10.16 4.90 18.03
N VAL A 108 8.93 5.25 17.65
CA VAL A 108 7.89 4.26 17.31
C VAL A 108 8.29 3.46 16.07
N ALA A 109 8.75 4.14 15.01
CA ALA A 109 9.20 3.47 13.79
C ALA A 109 10.41 2.57 14.06
N GLU A 110 11.38 3.03 14.85
CA GLU A 110 12.53 2.23 15.29
C GLU A 110 12.07 0.97 16.04
N TRP A 111 11.10 1.10 16.95
CA TRP A 111 10.55 -0.05 17.67
C TRP A 111 9.98 -1.10 16.72
N PHE A 112 9.18 -0.69 15.73
CA PHE A 112 8.62 -1.65 14.77
C PHE A 112 9.69 -2.29 13.88
N GLN A 113 10.75 -1.56 13.50
CA GLN A 113 11.87 -2.16 12.75
C GLN A 113 12.62 -3.21 13.57
N GLU A 114 12.72 -3.02 14.90
CA GLU A 114 13.44 -3.96 15.78
C GLU A 114 12.60 -5.16 16.20
N ASN A 115 11.26 -5.03 16.23
CA ASN A 115 10.37 -6.02 16.85
C ASN A 115 9.36 -6.67 15.88
N ALA A 116 9.19 -6.15 14.67
CA ALA A 116 8.27 -6.68 13.67
C ALA A 116 8.99 -6.96 12.33
N PRO A 117 8.52 -7.96 11.54
CA PRO A 117 9.05 -8.19 10.19
C PRO A 117 8.48 -7.16 9.22
N VAL A 118 8.93 -5.91 9.33
CA VAL A 118 8.48 -4.79 8.49
C VAL A 118 9.65 -4.13 7.77
N THR A 119 9.38 -3.51 6.62
CA THR A 119 10.41 -2.68 5.97
C THR A 119 10.57 -1.35 6.70
N GLU A 120 11.73 -0.70 6.59
CA GLU A 120 11.98 0.66 7.14
C GLU A 120 10.92 1.67 6.65
N LYS A 121 10.57 1.57 5.35
CA LYS A 121 9.49 2.37 4.75
C LYS A 121 8.17 2.16 5.50
N PHE A 122 7.79 0.90 5.73
CA PHE A 122 6.52 0.58 6.36
C PHE A 122 6.49 0.93 7.84
N ALA A 123 7.60 0.75 8.57
CA ALA A 123 7.71 1.17 9.96
C ALA A 123 7.51 2.68 10.14
N THR A 124 8.04 3.47 9.19
CA THR A 124 7.80 4.92 9.15
C THR A 124 6.33 5.23 8.85
N GLN A 125 5.72 4.51 7.90
CA GLN A 125 4.30 4.68 7.59
C GLN A 125 3.40 4.37 8.80
N ILE A 126 3.68 3.28 9.52
CA ILE A 126 2.98 2.92 10.77
C ILE A 126 3.00 4.10 11.74
N SER A 127 4.16 4.72 11.97
CA SER A 127 4.29 5.83 12.92
C SER A 127 3.61 7.12 12.45
N GLU A 128 3.44 7.30 11.14
CA GLU A 128 2.76 8.45 10.55
C GLU A 128 1.23 8.30 10.55
N ASP A 129 0.73 7.12 10.19
CA ASP A 129 -0.69 6.84 9.95
C ASP A 129 -1.43 6.51 11.25
N PHE A 130 -0.81 5.75 12.17
CA PHE A 130 -1.49 5.23 13.36
C PHE A 130 -1.23 6.06 14.62
N PHE A 131 -0.37 7.06 14.56
CA PHE A 131 0.01 7.86 15.73
C PHE A 131 -0.05 9.34 15.45
N LYS A 132 -0.58 10.13 16.38
CA LYS A 132 -0.65 11.60 16.32
C LYS A 132 0.27 12.20 17.36
N GLU A 133 1.08 13.17 16.96
CA GLU A 133 1.91 13.96 17.86
C GLU A 133 1.27 15.35 18.04
N ASP A 134 0.82 15.68 19.25
CA ASP A 134 0.34 17.02 19.59
C ASP A 134 0.98 17.50 20.89
N GLY A 135 1.54 18.70 20.88
CA GLY A 135 2.20 19.27 22.06
C GLY A 135 3.38 18.48 22.61
N GLY A 136 3.98 17.57 21.83
CA GLY A 136 5.05 16.66 22.25
C GLY A 136 4.54 15.40 22.98
N GLU A 137 3.25 15.12 22.93
CA GLU A 137 2.63 13.87 23.38
C GLU A 137 2.23 13.03 22.18
N LEU A 138 2.58 11.74 22.20
CA LEU A 138 2.17 10.78 21.20
C LEU A 138 0.89 10.08 21.62
N THR A 139 -0.06 10.02 20.70
CA THR A 139 -1.35 9.37 20.90
C THR A 139 -1.65 8.40 19.77
N TRP A 140 -2.30 7.29 20.10
CA TRP A 140 -2.86 6.36 19.14
C TRP A 140 -4.01 7.02 18.37
N ALA A 141 -3.99 6.93 17.03
CA ALA A 141 -5.04 7.44 16.19
C ALA A 141 -6.28 6.53 16.28
N GLU A 142 -7.46 7.11 16.48
CA GLU A 142 -8.71 6.36 16.32
C GLU A 142 -8.83 5.92 14.85
N LEU A 143 -8.82 4.62 14.63
CA LEU A 143 -9.05 3.96 13.35
C LEU A 143 -10.41 3.27 13.41
N ASP A 144 -11.11 3.24 12.29
CA ASP A 144 -12.38 2.54 12.12
C ASP A 144 -12.22 1.13 11.53
N TYR A 145 -10.96 0.67 11.41
CA TYR A 145 -10.58 -0.67 11.01
C TYR A 145 -9.44 -1.19 11.91
N SER A 146 -9.31 -2.53 11.98
CA SER A 146 -8.21 -3.18 12.66
C SER A 146 -6.96 -3.22 11.78
N VAL A 147 -5.81 -3.01 12.38
CA VAL A 147 -4.50 -3.16 11.72
C VAL A 147 -3.90 -4.55 11.92
N THR A 148 -4.54 -5.38 12.76
CA THR A 148 -4.11 -6.75 13.08
C THR A 148 -4.68 -7.77 12.09
N PHE A 149 -3.95 -8.86 11.89
CA PHE A 149 -4.32 -9.97 11.03
C PHE A 149 -5.00 -11.07 11.87
N ASP A 150 -6.33 -11.11 11.84
CA ASP A 150 -7.12 -12.17 12.49
C ASP A 150 -8.11 -12.79 11.49
N ALA A 151 -7.57 -13.54 10.53
CA ALA A 151 -8.34 -14.15 9.46
C ALA A 151 -8.18 -15.67 9.46
N GLU A 152 -9.28 -16.39 9.73
CA GLU A 152 -9.36 -17.85 9.53
C GLU A 152 -9.19 -18.22 8.05
N GLU A 153 -9.67 -17.36 7.14
CA GLU A 153 -9.56 -17.51 5.70
C GLU A 153 -8.80 -16.32 5.08
N HIS A 154 -7.74 -16.61 4.34
CA HIS A 154 -6.94 -15.62 3.61
C HIS A 154 -6.50 -16.19 2.26
N LYS A 155 -6.05 -15.30 1.38
CA LYS A 155 -5.46 -15.66 0.09
C LYS A 155 -4.12 -14.96 -0.08
N ALA A 156 -3.08 -15.73 -0.38
CA ALA A 156 -1.77 -15.20 -0.76
C ALA A 156 -1.63 -15.28 -2.29
N TYR A 157 -1.28 -14.17 -2.92
CA TYR A 157 -1.07 -14.08 -4.35
C TYR A 157 0.37 -13.67 -4.63
N GLN A 158 1.10 -14.49 -5.37
CA GLN A 158 2.42 -14.12 -5.84
C GLN A 158 2.31 -13.03 -6.92
N VAL A 159 2.89 -11.86 -6.66
CA VAL A 159 2.97 -10.75 -7.64
C VAL A 159 4.27 -10.86 -8.44
N THR A 160 5.38 -11.15 -7.74
CA THR A 160 6.70 -11.44 -8.32
C THR A 160 7.41 -12.51 -7.49
N GLU A 161 8.59 -12.98 -7.91
CA GLU A 161 9.40 -13.93 -7.12
C GLU A 161 9.71 -13.43 -5.70
N SER A 162 9.85 -12.12 -5.52
CA SER A 162 10.19 -11.47 -4.24
C SER A 162 9.05 -10.60 -3.71
N ASN A 163 7.80 -10.80 -4.16
CA ASN A 163 6.66 -10.02 -3.69
C ASN A 163 5.35 -10.81 -3.71
N PHE A 164 4.64 -10.75 -2.59
CA PHE A 164 3.32 -11.35 -2.41
C PHE A 164 2.31 -10.31 -1.93
N LEU A 165 1.05 -10.56 -2.25
CA LEU A 165 -0.12 -9.87 -1.71
C LEU A 165 -0.92 -10.85 -0.86
N VAL A 166 -0.99 -10.62 0.45
CA VAL A 166 -1.87 -11.37 1.36
C VAL A 166 -3.15 -10.57 1.52
N SER A 167 -4.28 -11.17 1.18
CA SER A 167 -5.58 -10.50 1.18
C SER A 167 -6.61 -11.33 1.94
N PHE A 168 -7.41 -10.66 2.75
CA PHE A 168 -8.63 -11.23 3.33
C PHE A 168 -9.73 -10.18 3.35
N GLN A 169 -10.95 -10.65 3.60
CA GLN A 169 -12.12 -9.80 3.63
C GLN A 169 -12.95 -10.12 4.87
N ILE A 170 -13.33 -9.09 5.61
CA ILE A 170 -14.34 -9.19 6.67
C ILE A 170 -15.64 -8.63 6.08
N ALA A 171 -16.68 -9.46 6.03
CA ALA A 171 -17.98 -9.13 5.47
C ALA A 171 -19.11 -9.69 6.35
N GLY A 172 -20.36 -9.28 6.08
CA GLY A 172 -21.55 -9.79 6.78
C GLY A 172 -22.07 -8.84 7.86
N ASP A 173 -22.48 -9.37 9.02
CA ASP A 173 -23.14 -8.60 10.08
C ASP A 173 -22.16 -7.90 11.06
N ALA A 174 -20.85 -7.93 10.80
CA ALA A 174 -19.91 -7.13 11.59
C ALA A 174 -20.23 -5.65 11.39
N GLU A 175 -20.34 -4.83 12.43
CA GLU A 175 -20.59 -3.39 12.28
C GLU A 175 -19.28 -2.58 12.18
N GLU A 176 -18.17 -3.16 12.68
CA GLU A 176 -16.83 -2.57 12.71
C GLU A 176 -15.86 -3.47 11.93
N ASN A 177 -14.77 -2.90 11.41
CA ASN A 177 -13.70 -3.65 10.72
C ASN A 177 -14.17 -4.40 9.46
N ARG A 178 -15.24 -3.95 8.81
CA ARG A 178 -15.68 -4.54 7.53
C ARG A 178 -14.89 -3.95 6.38
N GLY A 179 -14.29 -4.79 5.56
CA GLY A 179 -13.53 -4.30 4.43
C GLY A 179 -12.64 -5.36 3.81
N HIS A 180 -11.89 -4.91 2.82
CA HIS A 180 -10.78 -5.59 2.21
C HIS A 180 -9.49 -5.20 2.93
N TYR A 181 -8.76 -6.20 3.39
CA TYR A 181 -7.47 -6.05 4.06
C TYR A 181 -6.39 -6.61 3.15
N ASN A 182 -5.40 -5.79 2.81
CA ASN A 182 -4.36 -6.13 1.86
C ASN A 182 -2.98 -5.83 2.44
N TYR A 183 -2.13 -6.85 2.55
CA TYR A 183 -0.75 -6.74 3.01
C TYR A 183 0.18 -7.05 1.85
N ASN A 184 1.04 -6.09 1.49
CA ASN A 184 2.13 -6.33 0.56
C ASN A 184 3.35 -6.85 1.34
N VAL A 185 3.86 -8.01 0.95
CA VAL A 185 5.00 -8.66 1.60
C VAL A 185 6.14 -8.81 0.60
N VAL A 186 7.34 -8.39 0.95
CA VAL A 186 8.53 -8.42 0.07
C VAL A 186 9.62 -9.29 0.68
N ASP A 187 10.38 -9.97 -0.17
CA ASP A 187 11.62 -10.63 0.25
C ASP A 187 12.77 -9.61 0.16
N GLN A 188 13.43 -9.34 1.29
CA GLN A 188 14.66 -8.56 1.36
C GLN A 188 15.75 -9.39 2.01
N GLU A 189 16.82 -9.65 1.26
CA GLU A 189 17.98 -10.41 1.75
C GLU A 189 17.66 -11.83 2.27
N GLY A 190 16.54 -12.43 1.84
CA GLY A 190 16.09 -13.75 2.25
C GLY A 190 15.08 -13.73 3.41
N GLU A 191 14.61 -12.55 3.82
CA GLU A 191 13.62 -12.35 4.88
C GLU A 191 12.34 -11.73 4.29
N TRP A 192 11.19 -12.33 4.60
CA TRP A 192 9.88 -11.80 4.20
C TRP A 192 9.45 -10.72 5.17
N LEU A 193 9.23 -9.52 4.66
CA LEU A 193 8.87 -8.32 5.43
C LEU A 193 7.58 -7.71 4.90
N VAL A 194 6.70 -7.28 5.78
CA VAL A 194 5.52 -6.47 5.44
C VAL A 194 5.99 -5.09 5.01
N ASN A 195 5.61 -4.70 3.79
CA ASN A 195 6.05 -3.48 3.14
C ASN A 195 4.96 -2.42 3.04
N GLU A 196 3.70 -2.85 3.04
CA GLU A 196 2.57 -1.97 2.93
C GLU A 196 1.32 -2.67 3.46
N PHE A 197 0.42 -1.87 4.04
CA PHE A 197 -0.92 -2.27 4.43
C PHE A 197 -1.91 -1.31 3.81
N ASP A 198 -2.97 -1.86 3.23
CA ASP A 198 -4.08 -1.12 2.64
C ASP A 198 -5.40 -1.70 3.13
N PHE A 199 -6.31 -0.80 3.51
CA PHE A 199 -7.67 -1.11 3.89
C PHE A 199 -8.64 -0.41 2.93
N GLY A 200 -9.60 -1.17 2.40
CA GLY A 200 -10.67 -0.63 1.56
C GLY A 200 -12.05 -1.04 2.08
N TYR A 201 -12.94 -0.06 2.28
CA TYR A 201 -14.34 -0.33 2.62
C TYR A 201 -15.03 -1.15 1.52
N LEU A 202 -16.03 -1.93 1.91
CA LEU A 202 -16.98 -2.52 0.97
C LEU A 202 -17.93 -1.43 0.47
N ASP A 203 -18.41 -1.55 -0.78
CA ASP A 203 -19.26 -0.54 -1.42
C ASP A 203 -20.47 -0.13 -0.55
N GLY A 204 -20.63 1.18 -0.30
CA GLY A 204 -21.75 1.76 0.44
C GLY A 204 -21.63 1.70 1.98
N GLU A 205 -20.45 1.38 2.51
CA GLU A 205 -20.24 1.15 3.94
C GLU A 205 -19.27 2.13 4.61
N HIS A 206 -18.90 3.23 3.94
CA HIS A 206 -18.14 4.29 4.60
C HIS A 206 -19.01 4.93 5.70
N PRO A 207 -18.46 5.23 6.90
CA PRO A 207 -19.21 5.84 8.00
C PRO A 207 -19.87 7.18 7.64
N ASP A 208 -19.33 7.91 6.65
CA ASP A 208 -19.88 9.17 6.17
C ASP A 208 -21.02 9.01 5.14
N ASP A 209 -21.22 7.81 4.57
CA ASP A 209 -22.17 7.58 3.47
C ASP A 209 -23.60 7.27 3.96
N GLN A 210 -23.83 7.21 5.28
CA GLN A 210 -25.17 6.97 5.85
C GLN A 210 -25.98 8.24 6.19
N GLU A 211 -25.43 9.45 6.03
CA GLU A 211 -26.15 10.69 6.41
C GLU A 211 -27.02 11.32 5.29
N GLU A 212 -26.98 10.88 4.03
CA GLU A 212 -27.68 11.59 2.92
C GLU A 212 -28.95 10.93 2.34
N GLU A 213 -29.44 9.78 2.84
CA GLU A 213 -30.66 9.13 2.30
C GLU A 213 -31.89 9.11 3.24
N GLU A 214 -32.10 10.09 4.13
CA GLU A 214 -33.39 10.22 4.85
C GLU A 214 -34.00 11.65 4.90
N GLN A 215 -33.56 12.60 4.07
CA GLN A 215 -34.26 13.89 3.89
C GLN A 215 -34.67 14.16 2.44
N ALA A 216 -35.45 13.23 1.87
CA ALA A 216 -36.15 13.46 0.60
C ALA A 216 -37.63 13.06 0.66
N GLU A 217 -38.27 13.18 1.82
CA GLU A 217 -39.71 12.88 1.97
C GLU A 217 -40.46 13.94 2.82
N GLU A 218 -40.04 15.21 2.89
CA GLU A 218 -40.92 16.30 3.36
C GLU A 218 -40.61 17.64 2.68
N SER A 219 -41.16 17.87 1.48
CA SER A 219 -41.75 19.17 1.11
C SER A 219 -42.46 19.05 -0.24
N SER A 220 -43.67 18.49 -0.22
CA SER A 220 -44.71 18.86 -1.19
C SER A 220 -45.59 19.93 -0.55
N GLU A 221 -45.02 21.11 -0.30
CA GLU A 221 -45.80 22.33 -0.11
C GLU A 221 -46.35 22.79 -1.46
N ASP A 222 -47.42 22.10 -1.85
CA ASP A 222 -48.39 22.51 -2.86
C ASP A 222 -49.04 23.82 -2.42
N SER A 223 -48.42 24.93 -2.82
CA SER A 223 -48.97 26.28 -2.71
C SER A 223 -49.36 26.75 -4.11
N GLU A 224 -50.56 26.34 -4.54
CA GLU A 224 -51.24 26.92 -5.70
C GLU A 224 -51.57 28.40 -5.39
N GLU A 225 -50.66 29.26 -5.83
CA GLU A 225 -50.79 30.70 -5.94
C GLU A 225 -51.68 31.00 -7.16
N ASP A 226 -53.00 30.92 -7.00
CA ASP A 226 -53.92 31.38 -8.04
C ASP A 226 -54.22 32.87 -7.84
N SER A 227 -53.76 33.62 -8.84
CA SER A 227 -53.76 35.07 -8.94
C SER A 227 -54.90 35.48 -9.84
N ASP A 228 -55.88 36.20 -9.29
CA ASP A 228 -56.88 36.90 -10.10
C ASP A 228 -57.13 38.29 -9.51
N ASP A 229 -56.31 39.23 -9.99
CA ASP A 229 -56.57 40.67 -9.99
C ASP A 229 -56.62 41.09 -11.46
N GLU A 230 -57.80 41.49 -11.94
CA GLU A 230 -58.04 42.82 -12.55
C GLU A 230 -59.27 42.83 -13.49
N GLU A 231 -60.16 43.81 -13.20
CA GLU A 231 -61.11 44.56 -14.05
C GLU A 231 -62.37 43.92 -14.69
#